data_AF-A0A373IRV8-F1
#
_entry.id   AF-A0A373IRV8-F1
#
_cell.length_a   1.000
_cell.length_b   1.000
_cell.length_c   1.000
_cell.angle_alpha   90.00
_cell.angle_beta   90.00
_cell.angle_gamma   90.00
#
_symmetry.space_group_name_H-M   'P 1'
#
loop_
_entity.id
_entity.type
_entity.pdbx_description
1 polymer ?
#
loop_
_entity_poly.entity_id
_entity_poly.type
_entity_poly.pdbx_seq_one_letter_code
_entity_poly.pdbx_strand_id
1 'polypeptide(L)'
;MGLLKFDFNKANAQIQELEEIASEIDQLAATDYENLMQQMRSAWKGSAADAYIRKASQVQERIKNTSRDIKKTSEVYANAVKRVQAAEEKVKEIAKGKS
;
A
#
# COMPACT_ATOMS: atom_id res chain seq x y z
N MET A 1 -9.12 21.36 29.10
CA MET A 1 -8.16 20.70 28.19
C MET A 1 -8.91 20.31 26.94
N GLY A 2 -8.65 20.98 25.81
CA GLY A 2 -9.28 20.62 24.53
C GLY A 2 -8.75 19.27 24.10
N LEU A 3 -9.56 18.23 24.22
CA LEU A 3 -9.26 16.92 23.63
C LEU A 3 -9.14 17.13 22.12
N LEU A 4 -7.92 17.01 21.58
CA LEU A 4 -7.72 16.74 20.16
C LEU A 4 -8.56 15.50 19.84
N LYS A 5 -9.72 15.69 19.20
CA LYS A 5 -10.59 14.61 18.79
C LYS A 5 -9.93 13.95 17.58
N PHE A 6 -9.53 12.68 17.73
CA PHE A 6 -8.97 11.95 16.61
C PHE A 6 -10.05 11.73 15.55
N ASP A 7 -9.75 12.05 14.29
CA ASP A 7 -10.66 11.85 13.17
C ASP A 7 -10.46 10.45 12.57
N PHE A 8 -11.20 9.47 13.11
CA PHE A 8 -11.15 8.09 12.65
C PHE A 8 -11.66 7.92 11.22
N ASN A 9 -12.60 8.76 10.77
CA ASN A 9 -13.13 8.67 9.42
C ASN A 9 -12.07 9.07 8.40
N LYS A 10 -11.37 10.19 8.66
CA LYS A 10 -10.25 10.62 7.81
C LYS A 10 -9.12 9.60 7.81
N ALA A 11 -8.77 9.03 8.97
CA ALA A 11 -7.71 8.03 9.05
C ALA A 11 -8.06 6.74 8.27
N ASN A 12 -9.30 6.25 8.40
CA ASN A 12 -9.77 5.08 7.65
C ASN A 12 -9.80 5.33 6.14
N ALA A 13 -10.21 6.53 5.71
CA ALA A 13 -10.17 6.90 4.29
C ALA A 13 -8.74 6.87 3.73
N GLN A 14 -7.76 7.39 4.48
CA GLN A 14 -6.35 7.35 4.08
C GLN A 14 -5.78 5.93 4.03
N ILE A 15 -6.21 5.05 4.95
CA ILE A 15 -5.81 3.62 4.92
C ILE A 15 -6.34 2.96 3.64
N GLN A 16 -7.61 3.19 3.32
CA GLN A 16 -8.24 2.65 2.12
C GLN A 16 -7.55 3.14 0.85
N GLU A 17 -7.23 4.45 0.77
CA GLU A 17 -6.51 5.02 -0.36
C GLU A 17 -5.14 4.35 -0.58
N LEU A 18 -4.39 4.08 0.50
CA LEU A 18 -3.12 3.36 0.41
C LEU A 18 -3.30 1.91 -0.07
N GLU A 19 -4.35 1.22 0.38
CA GLU A 19 -4.66 -0.14 -0.06
C GLU A 19 -5.04 -0.20 -1.54
N GLU A 20 -5.84 0.76 -2.00
CA GLU A 20 -6.24 0.91 -3.41
C GLU A 20 -5.01 1.17 -4.28
N ILE A 21 -4.17 2.15 -3.93
CA ILE A 21 -2.93 2.45 -4.65
C ILE A 21 -2.00 1.23 -4.71
N ALA A 22 -1.80 0.53 -3.59
CA ALA A 22 -0.97 -0.67 -3.58
C ALA A 22 -1.51 -1.75 -4.53
N SER A 23 -2.83 -1.96 -4.52
CA SER A 23 -3.51 -2.93 -5.39
C SER A 23 -3.37 -2.57 -6.87
N GLU A 24 -3.60 -1.31 -7.23
CA GLU A 24 -3.46 -0.84 -8.61
C GLU A 24 -2.03 -1.01 -9.13
N ILE A 25 -1.03 -0.69 -8.32
CA ILE A 25 0.39 -0.85 -8.68
C ILE A 25 0.76 -2.33 -8.85
N ASP A 26 0.27 -3.21 -7.97
CA ASP A 26 0.53 -4.65 -8.09
C ASP A 26 -0.09 -5.21 -9.37
N GLN A 27 -1.35 -4.83 -9.65
CA GLN A 27 -2.08 -5.24 -10.85
C GLN A 27 -1.39 -4.78 -12.14
N LEU A 28 -0.93 -3.52 -12.19
CA LEU A 28 -0.15 -2.97 -13.29
C LEU A 28 1.13 -3.78 -13.55
N ALA A 29 1.87 -4.10 -12.49
CA ALA A 29 3.13 -4.84 -12.61
C ALA A 29 2.93 -6.33 -12.92
N ALA A 30 1.85 -6.93 -12.42
CA ALA A 30 1.56 -8.35 -12.59
C ALA A 30 0.94 -8.66 -13.96
N THR A 31 0.17 -7.72 -14.53
CA THR A 31 -0.61 -7.95 -15.75
C THR A 31 -0.09 -7.13 -16.91
N ASP A 32 -0.28 -5.82 -16.89
CA ASP A 32 -0.04 -4.98 -18.08
C ASP A 32 1.44 -4.96 -18.45
N TYR A 33 2.30 -4.78 -17.44
CA TYR A 33 3.75 -4.79 -17.64
C TYR A 33 4.25 -6.15 -18.11
N GLU A 34 3.81 -7.24 -17.47
CA GLU A 34 4.22 -8.60 -17.85
C GLU A 34 3.80 -8.92 -19.30
N ASN A 35 2.56 -8.61 -19.66
CA ASN A 35 2.02 -8.81 -21.01
C ASN A 35 2.81 -8.03 -22.06
N LEU A 36 3.11 -6.74 -21.80
CA LEU A 36 3.92 -5.92 -22.69
C LEU A 36 5.31 -6.52 -22.87
N MET A 37 5.96 -6.94 -21.78
CA MET A 37 7.30 -7.51 -21.84
C MET A 37 7.33 -8.85 -22.58
N GLN A 38 6.29 -9.67 -22.47
CA GLN A 38 6.17 -10.91 -23.24
C GLN A 38 6.03 -10.65 -24.75
N GLN A 39 5.22 -9.67 -25.15
CA GLN A 39 5.09 -9.25 -26.55
C GLN A 39 6.41 -8.69 -27.09
N MET A 40 7.12 -7.88 -26.30
CA MET A 40 8.45 -7.39 -26.69
C MET A 40 9.45 -8.53 -26.87
N ARG A 41 9.47 -9.51 -25.96
CA ARG A 41 10.36 -10.69 -26.07
C ARG A 41 10.07 -11.51 -27.31
N SER A 42 8.82 -11.58 -27.78
CA SER A 42 8.47 -12.37 -28.97
C SER A 42 8.87 -11.64 -30.26
N ALA A 43 8.67 -10.32 -30.33
CA ALA A 43 8.89 -9.51 -31.52
C ALA A 43 10.35 -9.02 -31.70
N TRP A 44 11.08 -8.77 -30.61
CA TRP A 44 12.43 -8.21 -30.65
C TRP A 44 13.47 -9.19 -30.11
N LYS A 45 14.45 -9.54 -30.96
CA LYS A 45 15.50 -10.53 -30.67
C LYS A 45 16.88 -9.91 -30.77
N GLY A 46 17.85 -10.56 -30.14
CA GLY A 46 19.27 -10.19 -30.16
C GLY A 46 19.76 -9.66 -28.81
N SER A 47 21.08 -9.48 -28.71
CA SER A 47 21.75 -9.13 -27.45
C SER A 47 21.25 -7.82 -26.82
N ALA A 48 20.91 -6.82 -27.64
CA ALA A 48 20.34 -5.56 -27.18
C ALA A 48 18.94 -5.76 -26.57
N ALA A 49 18.10 -6.60 -27.20
CA ALA A 49 16.80 -6.97 -26.68
C ALA A 49 16.96 -7.67 -25.33
N ASP A 50 17.85 -8.67 -25.23
CA ASP A 50 18.09 -9.41 -23.99
C ASP A 50 18.54 -8.50 -22.84
N ALA A 51 19.40 -7.52 -23.12
CA ALA A 51 19.85 -6.55 -22.13
C ALA A 51 18.70 -5.66 -21.63
N TYR A 52 17.87 -5.16 -22.55
CA TYR A 52 16.69 -4.37 -22.22
C TYR A 52 15.68 -5.18 -21.38
N ILE A 53 15.36 -6.40 -21.80
CA ILE A 53 14.45 -7.29 -21.11
C ILE A 53 14.89 -7.56 -19.67
N ARG A 54 16.19 -7.80 -19.44
CA ARG A 54 16.73 -7.96 -18.08
C ARG A 54 16.50 -6.73 -17.23
N LYS A 55 16.77 -5.54 -17.78
CA LYS A 55 16.54 -4.28 -17.08
C LYS A 55 15.06 -4.08 -16.76
N ALA A 56 14.19 -4.39 -17.71
CA ALA A 56 12.75 -4.30 -17.55
C ALA A 56 12.23 -5.24 -16.45
N SER A 57 12.74 -6.46 -16.33
CA SER A 57 12.38 -7.37 -15.23
C SER A 57 12.81 -6.83 -13.86
N GLN A 58 13.99 -6.20 -13.77
CA GLN A 58 14.40 -5.53 -12.52
C GLN A 58 13.48 -4.36 -12.15
N VAL A 59 12.99 -3.60 -13.14
CA VAL A 59 12.05 -2.51 -12.91
C VAL A 59 10.70 -3.05 -12.43
N GLN A 60 10.18 -4.12 -13.06
CA GLN A 60 8.95 -4.79 -12.63
C GLN A 60 9.03 -5.24 -11.18
N GLU A 61 10.15 -5.85 -10.77
CA GLU A 61 10.37 -6.28 -9.40
C GLU A 61 10.36 -5.10 -8.42
N ARG A 62 10.99 -3.97 -8.79
CA ARG A 62 10.95 -2.74 -7.98
C ARG A 62 9.52 -2.22 -7.81
N ILE A 63 8.72 -2.22 -8.88
CA ILE A 63 7.32 -1.78 -8.81
C ILE A 63 6.52 -2.68 -7.86
N LYS A 64 6.68 -4.01 -7.95
CA LYS A 64 6.05 -4.97 -7.02
C LYS A 64 6.48 -4.73 -5.58
N ASN A 65 7.76 -4.45 -5.35
CA ASN A 65 8.27 -4.14 -4.01
C ASN A 65 7.70 -2.82 -3.46
N THR A 66 7.57 -1.79 -4.30
CA THR A 66 6.91 -0.53 -3.91
C THR A 66 5.46 -0.75 -3.50
N SER A 67 4.67 -1.53 -4.27
CA SER A 67 3.31 -1.88 -3.87
C SER A 67 3.27 -2.57 -2.49
N ARG A 68 4.14 -3.56 -2.26
CA ARG A 68 4.24 -4.26 -0.97
C ARG A 68 4.58 -3.31 0.19
N ASP A 69 5.45 -2.35 -0.04
CA ASP A 69 5.84 -1.39 1.01
C ASP A 69 4.74 -0.39 1.32
N ILE A 70 3.96 0.02 0.31
CA ILE A 70 2.73 0.83 0.52
C ILE A 70 1.72 0.04 1.34
N LYS A 71 1.47 -1.23 1.00
CA LYS A 71 0.57 -2.10 1.76
C LYS A 71 1.01 -2.27 3.23
N LYS A 72 2.30 -2.53 3.47
CA LYS A 72 2.83 -2.57 4.86
C LYS A 72 2.61 -1.26 5.59
N THR A 73 2.76 -0.13 4.90
CA THR A 73 2.54 1.20 5.48
C THR A 73 1.07 1.38 5.87
N SER A 74 0.11 0.95 5.03
CA SER A 74 -1.31 0.98 5.38
C SER A 74 -1.62 0.09 6.60
N GLU A 75 -1.02 -1.10 6.66
CA GLU A 75 -1.19 -2.02 7.79
C GLU A 75 -0.66 -1.43 9.11
N VAL A 76 0.52 -0.80 9.08
CA VAL A 76 1.09 -0.10 10.24
C VAL A 76 0.17 1.05 10.66
N TYR A 77 -0.36 1.82 9.70
CA TYR A 77 -1.26 2.91 9.99
C TYR A 77 -2.58 2.43 10.61
N ALA A 78 -3.21 1.39 10.04
CA ALA A 78 -4.41 0.77 10.58
C ALA A 78 -4.22 0.26 12.02
N ASN A 79 -3.06 -0.32 12.32
CA ASN A 79 -2.73 -0.74 13.68
C ASN A 79 -2.57 0.44 14.64
N ALA A 80 -1.99 1.55 14.20
CA ALA A 80 -1.91 2.77 15.01
C ALA A 80 -3.31 3.33 15.31
N VAL A 81 -4.18 3.40 14.30
CA VAL A 81 -5.57 3.86 14.45
C VAL A 81 -6.34 3.01 15.47
N LYS A 82 -6.24 1.68 15.37
CA LYS A 82 -6.87 0.74 16.33
C LYS A 82 -6.41 0.97 17.77
N ARG A 83 -5.10 1.25 17.97
CA ARG A 83 -4.55 1.55 19.31
C ARG A 83 -5.12 2.85 19.88
N VAL A 84 -5.28 3.88 19.04
CA VAL A 84 -5.89 5.15 19.45
C VAL A 84 -7.36 4.96 19.80
N GLN A 85 -8.13 4.22 19.00
CA GLN A 85 -9.53 3.89 19.31
C GLN A 85 -9.68 3.21 20.67
N ALA A 86 -8.89 2.16 20.93
CA ALA A 86 -8.92 1.44 22.19
C ALA A 86 -8.53 2.34 23.39
N ALA A 87 -7.61 3.30 23.19
CA ALA A 87 -7.24 4.25 24.23
C ALA A 87 -8.40 5.23 24.53
N GLU A 88 -9.05 5.77 23.50
CA GLU A 88 -10.21 6.66 23.68
C GLU A 88 -11.39 5.95 24.36
N GLU A 89 -11.65 4.69 24.01
CA GLU A 89 -12.68 3.86 24.66
C GLU A 89 -12.38 3.65 26.14
N LYS A 90 -11.16 3.27 26.50
CA LYS A 90 -10.74 3.11 27.90
C LYS A 90 -10.92 4.40 28.72
N VAL A 91 -10.57 5.55 28.14
CA VAL A 91 -10.76 6.86 28.80
C VAL A 91 -12.25 7.14 29.03
N LYS A 92 -13.11 6.84 28.06
CA LYS A 92 -14.57 6.99 28.20
C LYS A 92 -15.13 6.10 29.31
N GLU A 93 -14.70 4.85 29.39
CA GLU A 93 -15.15 3.91 30.43
C GLU A 93 -14.69 4.34 31.82
N ILE A 94 -13.44 4.81 31.98
CA ILE A 94 -12.95 5.37 33.25
C ILE A 94 -13.76 6.61 33.65
N ALA A 95 -14.12 7.48 32.70
CA ALA A 95 -14.90 8.67 32.97
C ALA A 95 -16.34 8.34 33.40
N LYS A 96 -16.98 7.33 32.78
CA LYS A 96 -18.32 6.84 33.17
C LYS A 96 -18.31 6.12 34.52
N GLY A 97 -17.26 5.35 34.83
CA GLY A 97 -17.14 4.65 36.12
C GLY A 97 -16.78 5.56 37.31
N LYS A 98 -16.46 6.83 37.06
CA LYS A 98 -16.16 7.85 38.08
C LYS A 98 -17.33 8.84 38.31
N SER A 99 -18.53 8.58 37.75
CA SER A 99 -19.75 9.36 38.01
C SER A 99 -20.59 8.75 39.12
#